data_AF-A0A964HIK7-F1
#
_entry.id   AF-A0A964HIK7-F1
#
_cell.length_a   1.000
_cell.length_b   1.000
_cell.length_c   1.000
_cell.angle_alpha   90.00
_cell.angle_beta   90.00
_cell.angle_gamma   90.00
#
_symmetry.space_group_name_H-M   'P 1'
#
loop_
_entity.id
_entity.type
_entity.pdbx_description
1 polymer ?
#
loop_
_entity_poly.entity_id
_entity_poly.type
_entity_poly.pdbx_seq_one_letter_code
_entity_poly.pdbx_strand_id
1 'polypeptide(L)'
;MGGPFRQFPDDKMPLEGNVTEEAIQHRLEQLKTWFDRFLDRLRQSQDSLAKRKIYIHDLSFAEDAAERVNSVYWEVLVETVKRRITPSDGGNHILADRHKIASLTELMIVHEQPIEHRDEKMRAHLNALLAFFCATHIIGNWDGRVIMNLIPSREFQQAHLSWLENIAPSSEKFPIFSNSATWYLVEEIFLLREKFPK
;
A
#
# COMPACT_ATOMS: atom_id res chain seq x y z
N MET A 1 -23.97 8.25 -11.52
CA MET A 1 -23.54 7.37 -12.62
C MET A 1 -22.12 6.92 -12.31
N GLY A 2 -21.91 5.65 -11.96
CA GLY A 2 -20.56 5.11 -11.75
C GLY A 2 -19.95 4.74 -13.08
N GLY A 3 -18.77 5.29 -13.41
CA GLY A 3 -17.99 4.84 -14.56
C GLY A 3 -17.61 3.36 -14.41
N PRO A 4 -17.14 2.70 -15.48
CA PRO A 4 -16.68 1.32 -15.39
C PRO A 4 -15.56 1.22 -14.35
N PHE A 5 -15.75 0.34 -13.37
CA PHE A 5 -14.72 -0.02 -12.39
C PHE A 5 -13.45 -0.39 -13.15
N ARG A 6 -12.32 0.26 -12.85
CA ARG A 6 -11.02 -0.21 -13.36
C ARG A 6 -10.71 -1.51 -12.63
N GLN A 7 -10.70 -2.62 -13.37
CA GLN A 7 -10.19 -3.88 -12.85
C GLN A 7 -8.68 -3.75 -12.71
N PHE A 8 -8.16 -4.11 -11.55
CA PHE A 8 -6.73 -4.23 -11.33
C PHE A 8 -6.29 -5.64 -11.73
N PRO A 9 -5.05 -5.81 -12.24
CA PRO A 9 -4.58 -7.11 -12.69
C PRO A 9 -4.55 -8.17 -11.57
N ASP A 10 -4.42 -7.73 -10.32
CA ASP A 10 -4.43 -8.55 -9.11
C ASP A 10 -5.83 -8.89 -8.57
N ASP A 11 -6.90 -8.40 -9.21
CA ASP A 11 -8.29 -8.70 -8.83
C ASP A 11 -8.69 -10.13 -9.14
N LYS A 12 -8.05 -10.70 -10.16
CA LYS A 12 -8.33 -12.04 -10.67
C LYS A 12 -7.03 -12.79 -10.76
N MET A 13 -6.65 -13.41 -9.65
CA MET A 13 -5.52 -14.32 -9.68
C MET A 13 -5.97 -15.72 -10.09
N PRO A 14 -5.26 -16.39 -11.01
CA PRO A 14 -5.54 -17.79 -11.33
C PRO A 14 -5.30 -18.65 -10.09
N LEU A 15 -6.17 -19.64 -9.81
CA LEU A 15 -5.94 -20.60 -8.72
C LEU A 15 -4.69 -21.43 -8.98
N GLU A 16 -4.58 -21.98 -10.19
CA GLU A 16 -3.44 -22.76 -10.66
C GLU A 16 -2.67 -21.97 -11.73
N GLY A 17 -1.33 -22.02 -11.69
CA GLY A 17 -0.46 -21.26 -12.58
C GLY A 17 0.14 -20.00 -11.96
N ASN A 18 1.11 -19.42 -12.67
CA ASN A 18 1.88 -18.26 -12.25
C ASN A 18 1.11 -16.95 -12.54
N VAL A 19 1.36 -15.93 -11.74
CA VAL A 19 1.00 -14.54 -12.08
C VAL A 19 1.71 -14.20 -13.40
N THR A 20 1.02 -13.56 -14.33
CA THR A 20 1.61 -13.24 -15.63
C THR A 20 2.57 -12.07 -15.51
N GLU A 21 3.59 -12.05 -16.37
CA GLU A 21 4.57 -10.97 -16.40
C GLU A 21 3.91 -9.62 -16.72
N GLU A 22 2.84 -9.62 -17.53
CA GLU A 22 2.05 -8.43 -17.83
C GLU A 22 1.35 -7.87 -16.59
N ALA A 23 0.84 -8.73 -15.70
CA ALA A 23 0.21 -8.28 -14.45
C ALA A 23 1.23 -7.63 -13.51
N ILE A 24 2.43 -8.22 -13.41
CA ILE A 24 3.54 -7.70 -12.61
C ILE A 24 3.99 -6.34 -13.14
N GLN A 25 4.17 -6.25 -14.46
CA GLN A 25 4.60 -5.03 -15.14
C GLN A 25 3.56 -3.91 -15.06
N HIS A 26 2.27 -4.24 -15.25
CA HIS A 26 1.19 -3.26 -15.12
C HIS A 26 1.14 -2.64 -13.72
N ARG A 27 1.30 -3.46 -12.68
CA ARG A 27 1.32 -2.96 -11.29
C ARG A 27 2.55 -2.10 -11.01
N LEU A 28 3.71 -2.46 -11.54
CA LEU A 28 4.92 -1.64 -11.45
C LEU A 28 4.69 -0.24 -12.05
N GLU A 29 4.08 -0.17 -13.24
CA GLU A 29 3.76 1.10 -13.90
C GLU A 29 2.78 1.95 -13.09
N GLN A 30 1.81 1.32 -12.44
CA GLN A 30 0.90 2.01 -11.51
C GLN A 30 1.64 2.59 -10.30
N LEU A 31 2.50 1.79 -9.66
CA LEU A 31 3.30 2.25 -8.51
C LEU A 31 4.20 3.42 -8.89
N LYS A 32 4.92 3.34 -10.00
CA LYS A 32 5.74 4.45 -10.54
C LYS A 32 4.90 5.71 -10.72
N THR A 33 3.75 5.58 -11.38
CA THR A 33 2.82 6.70 -11.60
C THR A 33 2.32 7.31 -10.29
N TRP A 34 2.03 6.50 -9.27
CA TRP A 34 1.58 7.00 -7.98
C TRP A 34 2.70 7.66 -7.19
N PHE A 35 3.91 7.12 -7.23
CA PHE A 35 5.08 7.67 -6.58
C PHE A 35 5.40 9.06 -7.12
N ASP A 36 5.40 9.22 -8.45
CA ASP A 36 5.60 10.51 -9.11
C ASP A 36 4.53 11.52 -8.70
N ARG A 37 3.25 11.13 -8.74
CA ARG A 37 2.13 11.99 -8.34
C ARG A 37 2.20 12.39 -6.87
N PHE A 38 2.66 11.50 -6.01
CA PHE A 38 2.84 11.79 -4.59
C PHE A 38 3.92 12.86 -4.39
N LEU A 39 5.08 12.72 -5.05
CA LEU A 39 6.13 13.74 -5.01
C LEU A 39 5.65 15.09 -5.53
N ASP A 40 4.94 15.10 -6.65
CA ASP A 40 4.40 16.34 -7.21
C ASP A 40 3.43 17.04 -6.25
N ARG A 41 2.57 16.27 -5.58
CA ARG A 41 1.66 16.82 -4.55
C ARG A 41 2.40 17.35 -3.33
N LEU A 42 3.46 16.67 -2.89
CA LEU A 42 4.29 17.16 -1.79
C LEU A 42 4.99 18.48 -2.17
N ARG A 43 5.55 18.55 -3.38
CA ARG A 43 6.19 19.77 -3.92
C ARG A 43 5.19 20.92 -4.06
N GLN A 44 3.97 20.67 -4.54
CA GLN A 44 2.92 21.69 -4.59
C GLN A 44 2.49 22.16 -3.19
N SER A 45 2.62 21.30 -2.18
CA SER A 45 2.30 21.60 -0.79
C SER A 45 3.48 22.23 -0.02
N GLN A 46 4.60 22.48 -0.70
CA GLN A 46 5.87 22.90 -0.09
C GLN A 46 5.76 24.24 0.66
N ASP A 47 4.93 25.17 0.21
CA ASP A 47 4.66 26.43 0.93
C ASP A 47 3.97 26.21 2.29
N SER A 48 3.13 25.17 2.38
CA SER A 48 2.47 24.79 3.64
C SER A 48 3.39 23.95 4.54
N LEU A 49 4.30 23.19 3.95
CA LEU A 49 5.29 22.36 4.65
C LEU A 49 6.47 23.19 5.18
N ALA A 50 6.89 24.22 4.46
CA ALA A 50 7.90 25.18 4.88
C ALA A 50 7.48 25.93 6.16
N LYS A 51 6.19 26.24 6.32
CA LYS A 51 5.63 26.79 7.58
C LYS A 51 5.79 25.84 8.77
N ARG A 52 5.91 24.54 8.52
CA ARG A 52 6.18 23.50 9.52
C ARG A 52 7.67 23.17 9.66
N LYS A 53 8.56 23.97 9.03
CA LYS A 53 10.01 23.72 8.93
C LYS A 53 10.36 22.38 8.28
N ILE A 54 9.46 21.85 7.45
CA ILE A 54 9.70 20.66 6.64
C ILE A 54 10.24 21.15 5.31
N TYR A 55 11.55 21.00 5.12
CA TYR A 55 12.24 21.39 3.91
C TYR A 55 12.35 20.17 2.99
N ILE A 56 11.58 20.16 1.90
CA ILE A 56 11.54 19.09 0.89
C ILE A 56 12.76 19.17 -0.05
N HIS A 57 13.93 19.52 0.48
CA HIS A 57 15.17 19.57 -0.30
C HIS A 57 15.92 18.23 -0.27
N ASP A 58 15.57 17.35 0.68
CA ASP A 58 16.21 16.06 0.92
C ASP A 58 15.26 14.86 0.70
N LEU A 59 14.23 15.00 -0.14
CA LEU A 59 13.24 13.95 -0.36
C LEU A 59 13.53 13.23 -1.67
N SER A 60 14.15 12.07 -1.56
CA SER A 60 14.39 11.13 -2.66
C SER A 60 13.67 9.81 -2.39
N PHE A 61 13.26 9.14 -3.46
CA PHE A 61 13.04 7.71 -3.36
C PHE A 61 14.40 7.01 -3.40
N ALA A 62 14.51 5.90 -2.66
CA ALA A 62 15.60 4.96 -2.84
C ALA A 62 15.62 4.45 -4.30
N GLU A 63 16.79 4.02 -4.76
CA GLU A 63 16.93 3.39 -6.08
C GLU A 63 15.99 2.19 -6.20
N ASP A 64 15.34 2.01 -7.37
CA ASP A 64 14.40 0.92 -7.66
C ASP A 64 13.25 0.77 -6.62
N ALA A 65 12.86 1.85 -5.95
CA ALA A 65 11.88 1.80 -4.87
C ALA A 65 10.53 1.18 -5.29
N ALA A 66 10.03 1.52 -6.47
CA ALA A 66 8.76 0.98 -6.98
C ALA A 66 8.89 -0.52 -7.31
N GLU A 67 10.02 -0.91 -7.89
CA GLU A 67 10.37 -2.29 -8.22
C GLU A 67 10.44 -3.15 -6.96
N ARG A 68 11.12 -2.69 -5.91
CA ARG A 68 11.20 -3.43 -4.63
C ARG A 68 9.82 -3.60 -4.01
N VAL A 69 9.04 -2.52 -3.91
CA VAL A 69 7.66 -2.58 -3.39
C VAL A 69 6.81 -3.54 -4.21
N ASN A 70 6.91 -3.53 -5.54
CA ASN A 70 6.17 -4.43 -6.41
C ASN A 70 6.62 -5.89 -6.23
N SER A 71 7.93 -6.13 -6.12
CA SER A 71 8.49 -7.47 -5.93
C SER A 71 7.98 -8.11 -4.65
N VAL A 72 8.15 -7.42 -3.51
CA VAL A 72 7.72 -7.93 -2.21
C VAL A 72 6.19 -8.07 -2.15
N TYR A 73 5.45 -7.17 -2.80
CA TYR A 73 4.01 -7.30 -2.95
C TYR A 73 3.60 -8.63 -3.59
N TRP A 74 4.19 -8.97 -4.75
CA TRP A 74 3.84 -10.19 -5.45
C TRP A 74 4.31 -11.45 -4.73
N GLU A 75 5.48 -11.41 -4.07
CA GLU A 75 5.95 -12.49 -3.21
C GLU A 75 4.93 -12.80 -2.11
N VAL A 76 4.54 -11.79 -1.32
CA VAL A 76 3.55 -11.95 -0.24
C VAL A 76 2.19 -12.38 -0.78
N LEU A 77 1.76 -11.78 -1.90
CA LEU A 77 0.47 -12.10 -2.50
C LEU A 77 0.41 -13.55 -2.98
N VAL A 78 1.46 -14.08 -3.61
CA VAL A 78 1.49 -15.43 -4.16
C VAL A 78 1.78 -16.48 -3.09
N GLU A 79 2.79 -16.25 -2.26
CA GLU A 79 3.26 -17.24 -1.31
C GLU A 79 2.34 -17.39 -0.09
N THR A 80 1.65 -16.32 0.27
CA THR A 80 0.91 -16.24 1.54
C THR A 80 -0.57 -15.99 1.31
N VAL A 81 -0.94 -14.88 0.65
CA VAL A 81 -2.35 -14.49 0.49
C VAL A 81 -3.12 -15.49 -0.35
N LYS A 82 -2.63 -15.78 -1.55
CA LYS A 82 -3.27 -16.69 -2.50
C LYS A 82 -3.50 -18.07 -1.87
N ARG A 83 -2.53 -18.59 -1.14
CA ARG A 83 -2.62 -19.91 -0.49
C ARG A 83 -3.67 -20.01 0.61
N ARG A 84 -4.03 -18.88 1.23
CA ARG A 84 -4.94 -18.83 2.39
C ARG A 84 -6.36 -18.38 2.03
N ILE A 85 -6.63 -18.04 0.78
CA ILE A 85 -7.97 -17.66 0.33
C ILE A 85 -8.68 -18.86 -0.31
N THR A 86 -9.83 -19.24 0.24
CA THR A 86 -10.75 -20.19 -0.39
C THR A 86 -11.51 -19.47 -1.52
N PRO A 87 -11.56 -20.01 -2.75
CA PRO A 87 -12.38 -19.43 -3.81
C PRO A 87 -13.84 -19.35 -3.35
N SER A 88 -14.47 -18.18 -3.55
CA SER A 88 -15.77 -17.89 -2.93
C SER A 88 -16.91 -18.73 -3.51
N ASP A 89 -16.84 -19.16 -4.78
CA ASP A 89 -17.99 -19.76 -5.47
C ASP A 89 -17.62 -20.82 -6.54
N GLY A 90 -16.64 -21.69 -6.26
CA GLY A 90 -16.30 -22.80 -7.16
C GLY A 90 -15.70 -22.40 -8.52
N GLY A 91 -15.32 -21.13 -8.70
CA GLY A 91 -14.62 -20.64 -9.88
C GLY A 91 -13.12 -20.90 -9.84
N ASN A 92 -12.48 -20.96 -11.02
CA ASN A 92 -11.04 -21.19 -11.18
C ASN A 92 -10.12 -20.01 -10.74
N HIS A 93 -10.68 -18.99 -10.08
CA HIS A 93 -9.98 -17.75 -9.74
C HIS A 93 -10.23 -17.31 -8.30
N ILE A 94 -9.23 -16.67 -7.70
CA ILE A 94 -9.37 -15.95 -6.43
C ILE A 94 -9.71 -14.50 -6.73
N LEU A 95 -10.83 -14.04 -6.18
CA LEU A 95 -11.17 -12.62 -6.18
C LEU A 95 -10.53 -11.97 -4.95
N ALA A 96 -9.50 -11.15 -5.18
CA ALA A 96 -8.93 -10.33 -4.11
C ALA A 96 -9.86 -9.15 -3.84
N ASP A 97 -10.34 -9.03 -2.60
CA ASP A 97 -11.13 -7.87 -2.19
C ASP A 97 -10.25 -6.61 -2.23
N ARG A 98 -10.79 -5.51 -2.79
CA ARG A 98 -10.08 -4.22 -2.97
C ARG A 98 -9.41 -3.70 -1.70
N HIS A 99 -10.00 -3.95 -0.53
CA HIS A 99 -9.43 -3.50 0.73
C HIS A 99 -8.21 -4.33 1.11
N LYS A 100 -8.15 -5.59 0.69
CA LYS A 100 -6.97 -6.45 0.86
C LYS A 100 -5.83 -6.00 -0.03
N ILE A 101 -6.12 -5.67 -1.30
CA ILE A 101 -5.15 -5.10 -2.23
C ILE A 101 -4.60 -3.77 -1.68
N ALA A 102 -5.48 -2.89 -1.20
CA ALA A 102 -5.09 -1.62 -0.58
C ALA A 102 -4.23 -1.84 0.68
N SER A 103 -4.68 -2.69 1.61
CA SER A 103 -3.96 -2.98 2.85
C SER A 103 -2.59 -3.59 2.59
N LEU A 104 -2.50 -4.57 1.68
CA LEU A 104 -1.23 -5.17 1.30
C LEU A 104 -0.29 -4.13 0.70
N THR A 105 -0.80 -3.23 -0.15
CA THR A 105 0.01 -2.14 -0.73
C THR A 105 0.59 -1.22 0.34
N GLU A 106 -0.23 -0.77 1.30
CA GLU A 106 0.24 0.10 2.40
C GLU A 106 1.35 -0.56 3.19
N LEU A 107 1.12 -1.82 3.53
CA LEU A 107 2.01 -2.64 4.32
C LEU A 107 3.36 -2.87 3.63
N MET A 108 3.37 -3.12 2.32
CA MET A 108 4.62 -3.26 1.55
C MET A 108 5.39 -1.94 1.47
N ILE A 109 4.69 -0.82 1.31
CA ILE A 109 5.33 0.51 1.31
C ILE A 109 5.93 0.81 2.69
N VAL A 110 5.22 0.53 3.78
CA VAL A 110 5.74 0.70 5.15
C VAL A 110 6.87 -0.28 5.46
N HIS A 111 6.86 -1.47 4.88
CA HIS A 111 7.97 -2.43 5.03
C HIS A 111 9.23 -1.93 4.30
N GLU A 112 9.10 -1.61 3.02
CA GLU A 112 10.22 -1.21 2.17
C GLU A 112 10.80 0.15 2.55
N GLN A 113 9.97 1.08 3.02
CA GLN A 113 10.33 2.48 3.28
C GLN A 113 10.97 3.14 2.04
N PRO A 114 10.25 3.24 0.91
CA PRO A 114 10.80 3.71 -0.36
C PRO A 114 11.31 5.16 -0.33
N ILE A 115 10.79 6.02 0.56
CA ILE A 115 11.27 7.40 0.72
C ILE A 115 12.43 7.40 1.71
N GLU A 116 13.54 7.99 1.28
CA GLU A 116 14.72 8.22 2.10
C GLU A 116 14.64 9.59 2.76
N HIS A 117 15.00 9.64 4.04
CA HIS A 117 15.09 10.89 4.78
C HIS A 117 16.03 10.72 5.98
N ARG A 118 16.80 11.77 6.29
CA ARG A 118 17.80 11.76 7.38
C ARG A 118 17.20 11.63 8.79
N ASP A 119 16.02 12.21 8.99
CA ASP A 119 15.25 12.12 10.23
C ASP A 119 14.34 10.89 10.13
N GLU A 120 14.57 9.90 11.00
CA GLU A 120 13.83 8.63 11.02
C GLU A 120 12.34 8.81 11.25
N LYS A 121 11.95 9.73 12.12
CA LYS A 121 10.54 9.98 12.41
C LYS A 121 9.85 10.60 11.20
N MET A 122 10.53 11.53 10.53
CA MET A 122 10.02 12.08 9.28
C MET A 122 10.00 11.03 8.16
N ARG A 123 11.00 10.15 8.08
CA ARG A 123 11.04 9.02 7.12
C ARG A 123 9.82 8.13 7.28
N ALA A 124 9.54 7.69 8.51
CA ALA A 124 8.37 6.88 8.83
C ALA A 124 7.06 7.60 8.47
N HIS A 125 6.95 8.89 8.80
CA HIS A 125 5.78 9.71 8.46
C HIS A 125 5.56 9.84 6.95
N LEU A 126 6.62 10.11 6.18
CA LEU A 126 6.55 10.25 4.73
C LEU A 126 6.15 8.94 4.04
N ASN A 127 6.72 7.81 4.48
CA ASN A 127 6.36 6.50 3.96
C ASN A 127 4.92 6.09 4.36
N ALA A 128 4.46 6.45 5.55
CA ALA A 128 3.06 6.28 5.95
C ALA A 128 2.10 7.12 5.08
N LEU A 129 2.46 8.37 4.77
CA LEU A 129 1.69 9.22 3.86
C LEU A 129 1.63 8.65 2.45
N LEU A 130 2.74 8.13 1.93
CA LEU A 130 2.78 7.47 0.62
C LEU A 130 1.91 6.21 0.60
N ALA A 131 2.05 5.36 1.62
CA ALA A 131 1.25 4.15 1.80
C ALA A 131 -0.24 4.48 1.74
N PHE A 132 -0.67 5.43 2.59
CA PHE A 132 -2.06 5.88 2.64
C PHE A 132 -2.52 6.49 1.30
N PHE A 133 -1.68 7.30 0.65
CA PHE A 133 -1.98 7.86 -0.66
C PHE A 133 -2.22 6.78 -1.72
N CYS A 134 -1.38 5.75 -1.78
CA CYS A 134 -1.55 4.63 -2.70
C CYS A 134 -2.82 3.81 -2.40
N ALA A 135 -3.06 3.43 -1.14
CA ALA A 135 -4.26 2.69 -0.74
C ALA A 135 -5.55 3.44 -1.06
N THR A 136 -5.57 4.74 -0.76
CA THR A 136 -6.74 5.57 -1.07
C THR A 136 -6.94 5.66 -2.58
N HIS A 137 -5.89 5.82 -3.38
CA HIS A 137 -6.02 5.77 -4.84
C HIS A 137 -6.55 4.44 -5.38
N ILE A 138 -6.10 3.32 -4.82
CA ILE A 138 -6.65 1.99 -5.12
C ILE A 138 -8.16 2.01 -4.83
N ILE A 139 -8.56 2.26 -3.57
CA ILE A 139 -9.98 2.25 -3.16
C ILE A 139 -10.84 3.20 -4.01
N GLY A 140 -10.35 4.41 -4.29
CA GLY A 140 -11.08 5.43 -5.06
C GLY A 140 -11.26 5.11 -6.54
N ASN A 141 -10.30 4.40 -7.14
CA ASN A 141 -10.43 3.94 -8.52
C ASN A 141 -11.49 2.85 -8.66
N TRP A 142 -11.79 2.12 -7.58
CA TRP A 142 -12.96 1.24 -7.51
C TRP A 142 -14.24 2.02 -7.29
N ASP A 143 -14.39 2.68 -6.14
CA ASP A 143 -15.59 3.43 -5.84
C ASP A 143 -15.23 4.74 -5.15
N GLY A 144 -15.26 5.83 -5.95
CA GLY A 144 -15.00 7.17 -5.44
C GLY A 144 -15.92 7.58 -4.29
N ARG A 145 -17.12 6.97 -4.14
CA ARG A 145 -18.01 7.24 -3.00
C ARG A 145 -17.49 6.64 -1.70
N VAL A 146 -16.73 5.55 -1.77
CA VAL A 146 -16.10 4.92 -0.59
C VAL A 146 -15.08 5.88 0.01
N ILE A 147 -14.24 6.53 -0.81
CA ILE A 147 -13.34 7.60 -0.34
C ILE A 147 -14.12 8.72 0.34
N MET A 148 -15.17 9.21 -0.33
CA MET A 148 -15.97 10.34 0.16
C MET A 148 -16.71 10.05 1.46
N ASN A 149 -16.82 8.78 1.87
CA ASN A 149 -17.51 8.35 3.09
C ASN A 149 -16.56 7.79 4.18
N LEU A 150 -15.46 7.12 3.82
CA LEU A 150 -14.49 6.55 4.78
C LEU A 150 -13.43 7.55 5.26
N ILE A 151 -12.96 8.41 4.35
CA ILE A 151 -11.82 9.32 4.56
C ILE A 151 -12.19 10.72 5.15
N PRO A 152 -13.46 11.19 5.26
CA PRO A 152 -13.71 12.59 5.63
C PRO A 152 -13.30 13.00 7.03
N SER A 153 -13.18 12.08 7.99
CA SER A 153 -12.83 12.49 9.35
C SER A 153 -11.33 12.66 9.47
N ARG A 154 -10.91 13.89 9.80
CA ARG A 154 -9.52 14.21 10.10
C ARG A 154 -8.98 13.29 11.19
N GLU A 155 -9.84 12.87 12.12
CA GLU A 155 -9.53 11.90 13.17
C GLU A 155 -9.15 10.53 12.60
N PHE A 156 -9.89 10.00 11.62
CA PHE A 156 -9.57 8.72 10.98
C PHE A 156 -8.22 8.78 10.30
N GLN A 157 -7.99 9.82 9.49
CA GLN A 157 -6.73 9.96 8.77
C GLN A 157 -5.54 10.06 9.75
N GLN A 158 -5.68 10.83 10.82
CA GLN A 158 -4.64 10.96 11.84
C GLN A 158 -4.39 9.64 12.58
N ALA A 159 -5.45 8.92 12.94
CA ALA A 159 -5.33 7.62 13.61
C ALA A 159 -4.65 6.59 12.70
N HIS A 160 -5.03 6.52 11.42
CA HIS A 160 -4.47 5.58 10.46
C HIS A 160 -3.00 5.87 10.13
N LEU A 161 -2.65 7.14 9.92
CA LEU A 161 -1.24 7.53 9.71
C LEU A 161 -0.39 7.24 10.94
N SER A 162 -0.89 7.59 12.14
CA SER A 162 -0.21 7.25 13.39
C SER A 162 -0.02 5.74 13.55
N TRP A 163 -0.98 4.93 13.12
CA TRP A 163 -0.83 3.48 13.09
C TRP A 163 0.27 3.04 12.10
N LEU A 164 0.22 3.49 10.84
CA LEU A 164 1.21 3.16 9.80
C LEU A 164 2.64 3.55 10.22
N GLU A 165 2.81 4.71 10.84
CA GLU A 165 4.10 5.20 11.36
C GLU A 165 4.69 4.29 12.44
N ASN A 166 3.84 3.60 13.20
CA ASN A 166 4.21 2.85 14.40
C ASN A 166 3.89 1.36 14.27
N ILE A 167 3.84 0.79 13.05
CA ILE A 167 3.71 -0.66 12.86
C ILE A 167 4.96 -1.35 13.44
N ALA A 168 4.82 -1.71 14.72
CA ALA A 168 5.78 -2.50 15.46
C ALA A 168 5.45 -3.99 15.28
N PRO A 169 6.47 -4.88 15.25
CA PRO A 169 6.30 -6.34 15.21
C PRO A 169 5.33 -6.93 16.23
N SER A 170 5.10 -6.22 17.34
CA SER A 170 4.24 -6.65 18.44
C SER A 170 2.92 -5.85 18.52
N SER A 171 2.57 -5.04 17.53
CA SER A 171 1.40 -4.16 17.64
C SER A 171 0.10 -4.95 17.44
N GLU A 172 -0.72 -5.03 18.49
CA GLU A 172 -2.12 -5.50 18.44
C GLU A 172 -3.05 -4.52 17.68
N LYS A 173 -2.52 -3.69 16.78
CA LYS A 173 -3.26 -2.65 16.08
C LYS A 173 -3.35 -2.99 14.60
N PHE A 174 -4.55 -2.87 14.05
CA PHE A 174 -4.92 -3.46 12.76
C PHE A 174 -4.96 -2.42 11.64
N PRO A 175 -4.70 -2.81 10.37
CA PRO A 175 -4.92 -1.92 9.25
C PRO A 175 -6.39 -1.52 9.25
N ILE A 176 -6.68 -0.23 9.31
CA ILE A 176 -8.08 0.23 9.44
C ILE A 176 -8.87 -0.06 8.14
N PHE A 177 -8.18 -0.26 7.02
CA PHE A 177 -8.79 -0.76 5.78
C PHE A 177 -8.98 -2.28 5.76
N SER A 178 -8.36 -3.05 6.65
CA SER A 178 -8.40 -4.51 6.66
C SER A 178 -9.57 -5.03 7.50
N ASN A 179 -10.40 -5.91 6.93
CA ASN A 179 -11.31 -6.72 7.74
C ASN A 179 -10.55 -7.85 8.48
N SER A 180 -11.24 -8.60 9.34
CA SER A 180 -10.65 -9.70 10.14
C SER A 180 -9.92 -10.79 9.32
N ALA A 181 -10.15 -10.86 8.01
CA ALA A 181 -9.60 -11.90 7.15
C ALA A 181 -8.21 -11.57 6.54
N THR A 182 -7.66 -10.37 6.75
CA THR A 182 -6.33 -9.97 6.22
C THR A 182 -5.23 -9.90 7.27
N TRP A 183 -5.47 -10.45 8.45
CA TRP A 183 -4.61 -10.36 9.63
C TRP A 183 -3.28 -11.09 9.49
N TYR A 184 -3.30 -12.20 8.76
CA TYR A 184 -2.08 -12.93 8.46
C TYR A 184 -1.07 -12.07 7.67
N LEU A 185 -1.50 -11.04 6.92
CA LEU A 185 -0.56 -10.17 6.19
C LEU A 185 0.37 -9.40 7.12
N VAL A 186 -0.13 -9.01 8.29
CA VAL A 186 0.65 -8.26 9.28
C VAL A 186 1.68 -9.16 9.95
N GLU A 187 1.29 -10.38 10.35
CA GLU A 187 2.21 -11.40 10.89
C GLU A 187 3.35 -11.71 9.92
N GLU A 188 3.04 -11.77 8.62
CA GLU A 188 3.99 -12.21 7.60
C GLU A 188 5.00 -11.12 7.24
N ILE A 189 4.63 -9.83 7.34
CA ILE A 189 5.60 -8.72 7.25
C ILE A 189 6.63 -8.80 8.35
N PHE A 190 6.25 -9.28 9.52
CA PHE A 190 7.17 -9.46 10.62
C PHE A 190 8.11 -10.63 10.36
N LEU A 191 7.60 -11.76 9.87
CA LEU A 191 8.42 -12.88 9.40
C LEU A 191 9.38 -12.46 8.27
N LEU A 192 8.95 -11.59 7.35
CA LEU A 192 9.81 -11.06 6.30
C LEU A 192 10.93 -10.17 6.83
N ARG A 193 10.66 -9.32 7.84
CA ARG A 193 11.71 -8.51 8.50
C ARG A 193 12.74 -9.38 9.22
N GLU A 194 12.32 -10.53 9.74
CA GLU A 194 13.24 -11.52 10.34
C GLU A 194 14.04 -12.27 9.29
N LYS A 195 13.43 -12.58 8.14
CA LYS A 195 14.04 -13.32 7.01
C LYS A 195 15.00 -12.43 6.20
N PHE A 196 14.74 -11.13 6.13
CA PHE A 196 15.52 -10.14 5.39
C PHE A 196 15.85 -8.92 6.27
N PRO A 197 16.74 -9.09 7.28
CA PRO A 197 17.20 -7.96 8.07
C PRO A 197 17.98 -6.99 7.17
N LYS A 198 17.60 -5.70 7.22
CA LYS A 198 18.29 -4.61 6.51
C LYS A 198 19.76 -4.48 6.92
#